data_AF-Q4T7Q9-F1
#
_entry.id   AF-Q4T7Q9-F1
#
_cell.length_a   1.000
_cell.length_b   1.000
_cell.length_c   1.000
_cell.angle_alpha   90.00
_cell.angle_beta   90.00
_cell.angle_gamma   90.00
#
_symmetry.space_group_name_H-M   'P 1'
#
loop_
_entity.id
_entity.type
_entity.pdbx_description
1 polymer ?
#
loop_
_entity_poly.entity_id
_entity_poly.type
_entity_poly.pdbx_seq_one_letter_code
_entity_poly.pdbx_strand_id
1 'polypeptide(L)'
;SGQPRSAKAQRELSPEEQQELRRKINSRERKRMQDLNIAMDALREVMVPYVSSPSSASSSQSQNPGVAPGRRLSKISTLILARNYILLLGSSLQEMRRLLGELTMGMGINTGPVSRLLLTGGWPLISSPSHILL
;
A
#
# COMPACT_ATOMS: atom_id res chain seq x y z
N SER A 1 15.14 35.10 -43.68
CA SER A 1 16.14 34.98 -42.60
C SER A 1 15.57 34.11 -41.51
N GLY A 2 16.03 32.87 -41.36
CA GLY A 2 15.58 31.95 -40.31
C GLY A 2 16.80 31.30 -39.67
N GLN A 3 17.04 31.58 -38.40
CA GLN A 3 18.17 31.03 -37.65
C GLN A 3 18.02 29.50 -37.46
N PRO A 4 19.11 28.72 -37.54
CA PRO A 4 19.08 27.32 -37.16
C PRO A 4 18.95 27.21 -35.64
N ARG A 5 17.94 26.44 -35.19
CA ARG A 5 17.81 26.06 -33.78
C ARG A 5 19.09 25.35 -33.35
N SER A 6 19.68 25.84 -32.26
CA SER A 6 20.85 25.28 -31.60
C SER A 6 20.67 23.77 -31.37
N ALA A 7 21.24 22.98 -32.28
CA ALA A 7 21.55 21.59 -32.02
C ALA A 7 22.62 21.61 -30.93
N LYS A 8 22.19 21.44 -29.67
CA LYS A 8 23.10 21.01 -28.60
C LYS A 8 23.84 19.81 -29.17
N ALA A 9 25.13 19.96 -29.43
CA ALA A 9 25.99 18.91 -29.91
C ALA A 9 25.83 17.70 -28.98
N GLN A 10 25.06 16.72 -29.44
CA GLN A 10 25.11 15.39 -28.87
C GLN A 10 26.52 14.93 -29.21
N ARG A 11 27.44 15.08 -28.26
CA ARG A 11 28.72 14.40 -28.32
C ARG A 11 28.37 12.92 -28.47
N GLU A 12 28.56 12.37 -29.66
CA GLU A 12 28.29 10.96 -29.93
C GLU A 12 29.16 10.18 -28.95
N LEU A 13 28.49 9.56 -27.98
CA LEU A 13 29.15 8.75 -26.97
C LEU A 13 29.82 7.59 -27.70
N SER A 14 31.05 7.26 -27.30
CA SER A 14 31.70 6.10 -27.88
C SER A 14 30.84 4.84 -27.64
N PRO A 15 30.90 3.82 -28.50
CA PRO A 15 30.13 2.59 -28.30
C PRO A 15 30.43 1.95 -26.93
N GLU A 16 31.64 2.12 -26.40
CA GLU A 16 32.04 1.66 -25.07
C GLU A 16 31.38 2.45 -23.95
N GLU A 17 31.35 3.78 -24.05
CA GLU A 17 30.66 4.66 -23.10
C GLU A 17 29.15 4.38 -23.09
N GLN A 18 28.56 4.15 -24.26
CA GLN A 18 27.14 3.79 -24.37
C GLN A 18 26.85 2.44 -23.70
N GLN A 19 27.75 1.46 -23.86
CA GLN A 19 27.61 0.15 -23.23
C GLN A 19 27.78 0.23 -21.71
N GLU A 20 28.71 1.03 -21.21
CA GLU A 20 28.88 1.28 -19.79
C GLU A 20 27.63 1.95 -19.18
N LEU A 21 27.07 2.96 -19.84
CA LEU A 21 25.85 3.61 -19.41
C LEU A 21 24.68 2.63 -19.33
N ARG A 22 24.50 1.77 -20.35
CA ARG A 22 23.50 0.69 -20.32
C ARG A 22 23.70 -0.25 -19.13
N ARG A 23 24.94 -0.66 -18.86
CA ARG A 23 25.27 -1.52 -17.70
C ARG A 23 24.96 -0.82 -16.38
N LYS A 24 25.31 0.46 -16.24
CA LYS A 24 25.05 1.28 -15.04
C LYS A 24 23.56 1.43 -14.77
N ILE A 25 22.78 1.71 -15.82
CA ILE A 25 21.31 1.79 -15.73
C ILE A 25 20.72 0.44 -15.31
N ASN A 26 21.11 -0.65 -15.97
CA ASN A 26 20.59 -1.99 -15.66
C ASN A 26 20.94 -2.43 -14.23
N SER A 27 22.15 -2.13 -13.77
CA SER A 27 22.57 -2.41 -12.40
C SER A 27 21.70 -1.66 -11.39
N ARG A 28 21.43 -0.38 -11.64
CA ARG A 28 20.56 0.44 -10.79
C ARG A 28 19.14 -0.10 -10.75
N GLU A 29 18.57 -0.50 -11.90
CA GLU A 29 17.20 -1.03 -11.94
C GLU A 29 17.07 -2.38 -11.23
N ARG A 30 18.10 -3.25 -11.33
CA ARG A 30 18.13 -4.51 -10.56
C ARG A 30 18.09 -4.23 -9.06
N LYS A 31 18.88 -3.27 -8.57
CA LYS A 31 18.86 -2.88 -7.16
C LYS A 31 17.49 -2.35 -6.74
N ARG A 32 16.88 -1.47 -7.54
CA ARG A 32 15.52 -0.96 -7.29
C ARG A 32 14.49 -2.10 -7.21
N MET A 33 14.57 -3.07 -8.11
CA MET A 33 13.67 -4.23 -8.13
C MET A 33 13.90 -5.16 -6.92
N GLN A 34 15.14 -5.29 -6.46
CA GLN A 34 15.49 -6.03 -5.25
C GLN A 34 14.86 -5.37 -4.01
N ASP A 35 15.04 -4.05 -3.85
CA ASP A 35 14.45 -3.30 -2.74
C ASP A 35 12.91 -3.41 -2.73
N LEU A 36 12.28 -3.35 -3.91
CA LEU A 36 10.83 -3.57 -4.05
C LEU A 36 10.41 -4.98 -3.64
N ASN A 37 11.17 -6.01 -4.02
CA ASN A 37 10.86 -7.39 -3.65
C ASN A 37 10.98 -7.60 -2.13
N ILE A 38 11.97 -6.98 -1.48
CA ILE A 38 12.12 -7.00 -0.02
C ILE A 38 10.89 -6.37 0.66
N ALA A 39 10.45 -5.20 0.20
CA ALA A 39 9.24 -4.55 0.73
C ALA A 39 7.98 -5.40 0.52
N MET A 40 7.85 -6.03 -0.65
CA MET A 40 6.75 -6.95 -0.93
C MET A 40 6.77 -8.19 -0.02
N ASP A 41 7.95 -8.69 0.35
CA ASP A 41 8.08 -9.81 1.28
C ASP A 41 7.72 -9.42 2.70
N ALA A 42 8.18 -8.26 3.17
CA ALA A 42 7.71 -7.73 4.45
C ALA A 42 6.17 -7.58 4.49
N LEU A 43 5.56 -7.13 3.39
CA LEU A 43 4.10 -7.08 3.30
C LEU A 43 3.45 -8.46 3.35
N ARG A 44 4.05 -9.48 2.71
CA ARG A 44 3.55 -10.86 2.78
C ARG A 44 3.53 -11.36 4.21
N GLU A 45 4.58 -11.13 4.99
CA GLU A 45 4.65 -11.55 6.40
C GLU A 45 3.49 -10.97 7.22
N VAL A 46 3.14 -9.70 7.00
CA VAL A 46 1.97 -9.07 7.65
C VAL A 46 0.65 -9.73 7.23
N MET A 47 0.58 -10.23 5.98
CA MET A 47 -0.63 -10.84 5.42
C MET A 47 -0.81 -12.33 5.75
N VAL A 48 0.27 -13.07 6.07
CA VAL A 48 0.24 -14.53 6.32
C VAL A 48 -0.85 -14.94 7.32
N PRO A 49 -1.02 -14.29 8.49
CA PRO A 49 -2.05 -14.68 9.47
C PRO A 49 -3.49 -14.62 8.92
N TYR A 50 -3.76 -13.75 7.95
CA TYR A 50 -5.09 -13.55 7.39
C TYR A 50 -5.43 -14.52 6.25
N VAL A 51 -4.43 -15.17 5.65
CA VAL A 51 -4.62 -16.19 4.61
C VAL A 51 -4.59 -17.61 5.20
N SER A 52 -3.81 -17.81 6.25
CA SER A 52 -3.72 -19.09 6.95
C SER A 52 -4.89 -19.37 7.89
N SER A 53 -5.89 -18.47 7.96
CA SER A 53 -7.13 -18.73 8.70
C SER A 53 -7.88 -19.92 8.05
N PRO A 54 -8.25 -20.97 8.81
CA PRO A 54 -8.69 -22.26 8.28
C PRO A 54 -9.99 -22.20 7.44
N SER A 55 -10.70 -21.08 7.45
CA SER A 55 -11.94 -20.86 6.70
C SER A 55 -11.78 -20.72 5.17
N SER A 56 -10.55 -20.61 4.64
CA SER A 56 -10.31 -20.52 3.18
C SER A 56 -9.40 -21.63 2.61
N ALA A 57 -8.94 -22.57 3.42
CA ALA A 57 -8.08 -23.70 2.98
C ALA A 57 -8.87 -24.95 2.53
N SER A 58 -10.15 -24.80 2.17
CA SER A 58 -11.00 -25.89 1.69
C SER A 58 -10.71 -26.24 0.22
N SER A 59 -9.48 -26.65 -0.11
CA SER A 59 -9.18 -27.43 -1.33
C SER A 59 -7.74 -27.95 -1.30
N SER A 60 -7.40 -28.83 -0.37
CA SER A 60 -6.47 -29.96 -0.57
C SER A 60 -6.15 -30.58 0.79
N GLN A 61 -6.88 -31.65 1.07
CA GLN A 61 -6.63 -32.55 2.18
C GLN A 61 -5.30 -33.29 1.94
N SER A 62 -4.30 -33.02 2.77
CA SER A 62 -3.28 -34.00 3.15
C SER A 62 -2.75 -33.64 4.52
N GLN A 63 -3.00 -34.53 5.47
CA GLN A 63 -2.68 -34.38 6.89
C GLN A 63 -1.15 -34.45 7.09
N ASN A 64 -0.58 -33.36 7.60
CA ASN A 64 0.66 -33.40 8.38
C ASN A 64 0.59 -32.28 9.44
N PRO A 65 0.79 -32.57 10.73
CA PRO A 65 0.74 -31.58 11.80
C PRO A 65 2.07 -30.83 11.85
N GLY A 66 2.26 -29.95 10.89
CA GLY A 66 3.41 -29.08 10.77
C GLY A 66 3.05 -28.12 9.67
N VAL A 67 2.71 -26.87 10.05
CA VAL A 67 2.45 -25.70 9.18
C VAL A 67 2.84 -26.00 7.74
N ALA A 68 1.87 -26.21 6.83
CA ALA A 68 2.17 -26.40 5.41
C ALA A 68 3.02 -25.20 4.95
N PRO A 69 4.34 -25.35 4.81
CA PRO A 69 5.21 -24.22 4.63
C PRO A 69 5.27 -23.98 3.12
N GLY A 70 4.99 -22.76 2.69
CA GLY A 70 5.72 -22.26 1.54
C GLY A 70 4.98 -22.03 0.22
N ARG A 71 3.65 -21.96 0.17
CA ARG A 71 3.02 -21.23 -0.96
C ARG A 71 2.99 -19.73 -0.65
N ARG A 72 4.09 -19.04 -0.98
CA ARG A 72 4.17 -17.57 -0.95
C ARG A 72 3.03 -16.99 -1.79
N LEU A 73 2.33 -16.00 -1.25
CA LEU A 73 1.32 -15.26 -1.98
C LEU A 73 1.91 -14.59 -3.24
N SER A 74 1.17 -14.60 -4.34
CA SER A 74 1.56 -13.82 -5.53
C SER A 74 1.61 -12.33 -5.21
N LYS A 75 2.37 -11.54 -5.97
CA LYS A 75 2.42 -10.07 -5.77
C LYS A 75 1.03 -9.44 -5.87
N ILE A 76 0.23 -9.86 -6.85
CA ILE A 76 -1.14 -9.38 -7.06
C ILE A 76 -2.03 -9.75 -5.88
N SER A 77 -2.02 -11.02 -5.47
CA SER A 77 -2.83 -11.50 -4.34
C SER A 77 -2.48 -10.76 -3.05
N THR A 78 -1.19 -10.53 -2.80
CA THR A 78 -0.71 -9.78 -1.62
C THR A 78 -1.25 -8.36 -1.61
N LEU A 79 -1.20 -7.65 -2.75
CA LEU A 79 -1.70 -6.27 -2.85
C LEU A 79 -3.21 -6.18 -2.68
N ILE A 80 -3.98 -7.10 -3.29
CA ILE A 80 -5.43 -7.15 -3.14
C ILE A 80 -5.80 -7.39 -1.67
N LEU A 81 -5.15 -8.36 -1.03
CA LEU A 81 -5.43 -8.68 0.36
C LEU A 81 -5.09 -7.52 1.29
N ALA A 82 -3.92 -6.90 1.11
CA ALA A 82 -3.52 -5.73 1.89
C ALA A 82 -4.51 -4.57 1.74
N ARG A 83 -4.97 -4.28 0.51
CA ARG A 83 -5.98 -3.26 0.25
C ARG A 83 -7.28 -3.56 0.99
N ASN A 84 -7.78 -4.78 0.87
CA ASN A 84 -9.04 -5.17 1.50
C ASN A 84 -8.94 -5.15 3.02
N TYR A 85 -7.78 -5.54 3.56
CA TYR A 85 -7.51 -5.50 4.99
C TYR A 85 -7.50 -4.06 5.54
N ILE A 86 -6.88 -3.11 4.83
CA ILE A 86 -6.93 -1.68 5.20
C ILE A 86 -8.38 -1.17 5.23
N LEU A 87 -9.19 -1.49 4.21
CA LEU A 87 -10.59 -1.08 4.17
C LEU A 87 -11.43 -1.71 5.30
N LEU A 88 -11.19 -2.99 5.60
CA LEU A 88 -11.85 -3.70 6.68
C LEU A 88 -11.55 -3.04 8.04
N LEU A 89 -10.27 -2.74 8.31
CA LEU A 89 -9.87 -2.05 9.53
C LEU A 89 -10.51 -0.68 9.64
N GLY A 90 -10.57 0.09 8.55
CA GLY A 90 -11.24 1.40 8.53
C GLY A 90 -12.72 1.31 8.90
N SER A 91 -13.47 0.40 8.30
CA SER A 91 -14.89 0.17 8.61
C SER A 91 -15.08 -0.28 10.06
N SER A 92 -14.25 -1.22 10.53
CA SER A 92 -14.29 -1.71 11.92
C SER A 92 -14.02 -0.59 12.95
N LEU A 93 -13.06 0.30 12.68
CA LEU A 93 -12.78 1.45 13.54
C LEU A 93 -13.94 2.44 13.60
N GLN A 94 -14.60 2.70 12.47
CA GLN A 94 -15.77 3.58 12.44
C GLN A 94 -16.94 2.97 13.23
N GLU A 95 -17.18 1.68 13.07
CA GLU A 95 -18.24 0.97 13.78
C GLU A 95 -18.00 0.95 15.29
N MET A 96 -16.77 0.68 15.74
CA MET A 96 -16.43 0.75 17.16
C MET A 96 -16.65 2.15 17.75
N ARG A 97 -16.34 3.22 16.99
CA ARG A 97 -16.61 4.60 17.41
C ARG A 97 -18.11 4.89 17.52
N ARG A 98 -18.91 4.38 16.60
CA ARG A 98 -20.38 4.47 16.63
C ARG A 98 -20.93 3.80 17.88
N LEU A 99 -20.53 2.54 18.13
CA LEU A 99 -20.97 1.77 19.30
C LEU A 99 -20.58 2.44 20.62
N LEU A 100 -19.36 3.00 20.72
CA LEU A 100 -18.96 3.76 21.92
C LEU A 100 -19.78 5.04 22.10
N GLY A 101 -20.11 5.74 21.02
CA GLY A 101 -21.00 6.91 21.06
C GLY A 101 -22.40 6.54 21.53
N GLU A 102 -22.96 5.45 21.00
CA GLU A 102 -24.28 4.94 21.38
C GLU A 102 -24.33 4.46 22.83
N LEU A 103 -23.29 3.77 23.32
CA LEU A 103 -23.20 3.40 24.73
C LEU A 103 -23.09 4.63 25.64
N THR A 104 -22.34 5.65 25.22
CA THR A 104 -22.19 6.90 25.99
C THR A 104 -23.52 7.66 26.07
N MET A 105 -24.30 7.69 24.98
CA MET A 105 -25.62 8.33 24.97
C MET A 105 -26.72 7.49 25.64
N GLY A 106 -26.68 6.16 25.48
CA GLY A 106 -27.69 5.22 26.00
C GLY A 106 -27.55 4.90 27.50
N MET A 107 -26.35 5.04 28.08
CA MET A 107 -26.12 4.84 29.51
C MET A 107 -26.44 6.08 30.36
N GLY A 108 -26.91 7.19 29.75
CA GLY A 108 -27.30 8.40 30.49
C GLY A 108 -26.16 9.05 31.30
N ILE A 109 -24.90 8.67 31.03
CA ILE A 109 -23.73 9.37 31.55
C ILE A 109 -23.64 10.71 30.85
N ASN A 110 -24.29 11.72 31.43
CA ASN A 110 -24.09 13.12 31.12
C ASN A 110 -22.66 13.52 31.49
N THR A 111 -21.67 13.01 30.75
CA THR A 111 -20.36 13.65 30.70
C THR A 111 -20.58 14.98 30.00
N GLY A 112 -20.87 16.01 30.80
CA GLY A 112 -20.86 17.41 30.37
C GLY A 112 -19.58 17.73 29.59
N PRO A 113 -19.54 18.84 28.84
CA PRO A 113 -18.67 19.04 27.68
C PRO A 113 -17.20 18.79 28.05
N VAL A 114 -16.71 17.58 27.82
CA VAL A 114 -15.30 17.25 28.00
C VAL A 114 -14.60 17.81 26.77
N SER A 115 -14.16 19.06 26.92
CA SER A 115 -13.00 19.67 26.27
C SER A 115 -12.70 19.16 24.86
N ARG A 116 -13.40 19.78 23.92
CA ARG A 116 -12.87 20.15 22.60
C ARG A 116 -11.51 20.85 22.79
N LEU A 117 -10.41 20.11 22.84
CA LEU A 117 -9.03 20.62 22.73
C LEU A 117 -8.05 19.43 22.70
N LEU A 118 -7.94 18.76 21.55
CA LEU A 118 -6.75 18.02 21.09
C LEU A 118 -7.03 17.36 19.71
N LEU A 119 -7.38 18.17 18.71
CA LEU A 119 -7.25 17.75 17.30
C LEU A 119 -6.85 18.92 16.39
N THR A 120 -5.94 19.78 16.87
CA THR A 120 -5.03 20.52 16.00
C THR A 120 -3.95 19.54 15.55
N GLY A 121 -4.30 18.73 14.57
CA GLY A 121 -3.43 17.72 13.95
C GLY A 121 -4.08 17.33 12.65
N GLY A 122 -4.00 18.26 11.69
CA GLY A 122 -4.68 18.22 10.41
C GLY A 122 -4.47 16.89 9.69
N TRP A 123 -5.59 16.22 9.42
CA TRP A 123 -5.70 15.35 8.26
C TRP A 123 -6.30 16.20 7.14
N PRO A 124 -5.62 16.36 5.98
CA PRO A 124 -6.22 17.05 4.86
C PRO A 124 -7.39 16.20 4.36
N LEU A 125 -8.58 16.74 4.53
CA LEU A 125 -9.82 16.34 3.89
C LEU A 125 -9.61 16.45 2.37
N ILE A 126 -9.40 15.32 1.70
CA ILE A 126 -9.59 15.21 0.26
C ILE A 126 -11.08 15.42 0.02
N SER A 127 -11.44 16.67 -0.28
CA SER A 127 -12.75 17.03 -0.79
C SER A 127 -12.89 16.53 -2.24
N SER A 128 -14.10 16.06 -2.51
CA SER A 128 -14.58 15.32 -3.68
C SER A 128 -14.37 16.01 -5.05
N PRO A 129 -14.32 15.27 -6.18
CA PRO A 129 -14.34 15.83 -7.52
C PRO A 129 -15.76 15.82 -8.09
N SER A 130 -16.34 16.96 -8.45
CA SER A 130 -17.46 17.09 -9.40
C SER A 130 -17.64 18.56 -9.79
N HIS A 131 -18.02 18.80 -11.04
CA HIS A 131 -18.24 20.10 -11.71
C HIS A 131 -17.04 20.66 -12.49
N ILE A 132 -16.78 20.04 -13.65
CA ILE A 132 -16.34 20.77 -14.84
C ILE A 132 -17.56 20.85 -15.76
N LEU A 133 -18.08 22.06 -15.91
CA LEU A 133 -19.02 22.45 -16.95
C LEU A 133 -18.37 23.64 -17.64
N LEU A 134 -17.72 23.38 -18.78
CA LEU A 134 -17.61 24.30 -19.91
C LEU A 134 -17.30 23.48 -21.17
#